data_AF-A0A1R3IF79-F1
#
_entry.id   AF-A0A1R3IF79-F1
#
_cell.length_a   1.000
_cell.length_b   1.000
_cell.length_c   1.000
_cell.angle_alpha   90.00
_cell.angle_beta   90.00
_cell.angle_gamma   90.00
#
_symmetry.space_group_name_H-M   'P 1'
#
loop_
_entity.id
_entity.type
_entity.pdbx_description
1 polymer ?
#
loop_
_entity_poly.entity_id
_entity_poly.type
_entity_poly.pdbx_seq_one_letter_code
_entity_poly.pdbx_strand_id
1 'polypeptide(L)'
;MQILHLQAWEMYISKDLMQLMDPMLKGSIISSEEEEEVLRFLKLGLLCVQQKTGLRPYMSKAMKMMLQCDEIENNIHELQISKPGLITNIMDVKIGNRRSSSQSFVRMLSPPFQT
;
A
#
# COMPACT_ATOMS: atom_id res chain seq x y z
N MET A 1 -6.51 13.68 8.20
CA MET A 1 -6.49 12.33 7.58
C MET A 1 -5.34 11.45 8.12
N GLN A 2 -4.90 11.61 9.38
CA GLN A 2 -3.80 10.82 9.98
C GLN A 2 -4.29 9.64 10.84
N ILE A 3 -5.60 9.54 11.09
CA ILE A 3 -6.18 8.62 12.09
C ILE A 3 -6.23 7.17 11.58
N LEU A 4 -6.56 6.96 10.29
CA LEU A 4 -6.75 5.64 9.70
C LEU A 4 -5.49 4.75 9.76
N HIS A 5 -4.32 5.36 9.67
CA HIS A 5 -3.07 4.63 9.58
C HIS A 5 -2.60 4.07 10.92
N LEU A 6 -2.83 4.81 12.01
CA LEU A 6 -2.51 4.36 13.37
C LEU A 6 -3.49 3.26 13.80
N GLN A 7 -4.77 3.46 13.53
CA GLN A 7 -5.81 2.46 13.83
C GLN A 7 -5.55 1.14 13.07
N ALA A 8 -5.20 1.20 11.78
CA ALA A 8 -4.84 0.02 11.00
C ALA A 8 -3.61 -0.71 11.57
N TRP A 9 -2.61 0.04 12.05
CA TRP A 9 -1.41 -0.52 12.66
C TRP A 9 -1.69 -1.19 14.00
N GLU A 10 -2.56 -0.61 14.84
CA GLU A 10 -2.99 -1.21 16.10
C GLU A 10 -3.77 -2.51 15.88
N MET A 11 -4.66 -2.54 14.89
CA MET A 11 -5.38 -3.75 14.46
C MET A 11 -4.41 -4.81 13.91
N TYR A 12 -3.39 -4.41 13.15
CA TYR A 12 -2.33 -5.30 12.68
C TYR A 12 -1.58 -5.98 13.84
N ILE A 13 -1.13 -5.20 14.82
CA ILE A 13 -0.43 -5.73 16.02
C ILE A 13 -1.35 -6.67 16.81
N SER A 14 -2.63 -6.32 16.92
CA SER A 14 -3.63 -7.08 17.66
C SER A 14 -4.14 -8.32 16.92
N LYS A 15 -3.63 -8.59 15.70
CA LYS A 15 -4.06 -9.67 14.80
C LYS A 15 -5.55 -9.61 14.44
N ASP A 16 -6.09 -8.41 14.36
CA ASP A 16 -7.52 -8.13 14.20
C ASP A 16 -7.81 -7.30 12.94
N LEU A 17 -7.04 -7.55 11.88
CA LEU A 17 -7.08 -6.80 10.62
C LEU A 17 -8.47 -6.84 9.95
N MET A 18 -9.23 -7.92 10.14
CA MET A 18 -10.55 -8.08 9.55
C MET A 18 -11.54 -7.01 10.01
N GLN A 19 -11.29 -6.34 11.14
CA GLN A 19 -12.10 -5.20 11.56
C GLN A 19 -11.89 -3.94 10.73
N LEU A 20 -10.79 -3.86 9.97
CA LEU A 20 -10.54 -2.74 9.05
C LEU A 20 -11.34 -2.88 7.74
N MET A 21 -11.90 -4.06 7.48
CA MET A 21 -12.68 -4.30 6.28
C MET A 21 -13.89 -3.37 6.23
N ASP A 22 -14.14 -2.78 5.06
CA ASP A 22 -15.27 -1.89 4.86
C ASP A 22 -16.58 -2.61 5.24
N PRO A 23 -17.40 -2.05 6.14
CA PRO A 23 -18.67 -2.64 6.54
C PRO A 23 -19.59 -2.98 5.36
N MET A 24 -19.51 -2.23 4.25
CA MET A 24 -20.30 -2.51 3.04
C MET A 24 -19.87 -3.80 2.34
N LEU A 25 -18.63 -4.24 2.54
CA LEU A 25 -18.11 -5.51 2.04
C LEU A 25 -18.42 -6.68 3.00
N LYS A 26 -18.86 -6.38 4.23
CA LYS A 26 -19.19 -7.36 5.28
C LYS A 26 -20.60 -7.94 5.17
N GLY A 27 -21.36 -7.56 4.14
CA GLY A 27 -22.76 -7.91 3.96
C GLY A 27 -23.04 -9.38 3.63
N SER A 28 -22.04 -10.15 3.19
CA SER A 28 -22.15 -11.59 2.95
C SER A 28 -21.29 -12.38 3.94
N ILE A 29 -21.67 -13.64 4.20
CA ILE A 29 -20.75 -14.60 4.81
C ILE A 29 -19.55 -14.71 3.87
N ILE A 30 -18.39 -14.30 4.36
CA ILE A 30 -17.13 -14.33 3.63
C ILE A 30 -16.60 -15.76 3.73
N SER A 31 -16.24 -16.34 2.60
CA SER A 31 -15.55 -17.63 2.56
C SER A 31 -14.12 -17.51 3.11
N SER A 32 -13.52 -18.61 3.57
CA SER A 32 -12.13 -18.59 4.08
C SER A 32 -11.12 -18.04 3.05
N GLU A 33 -11.36 -18.28 1.76
CA GLU A 33 -10.56 -17.79 0.64
C GLU A 33 -10.62 -16.25 0.53
N GLU A 34 -11.82 -15.68 0.66
CA GLU A 34 -12.04 -14.23 0.61
C GLU A 34 -11.47 -13.53 1.85
N GLU A 35 -11.53 -14.17 3.03
CA GLU A 35 -10.87 -13.64 4.24
C GLU A 35 -9.35 -13.54 4.05
N GLU A 36 -8.73 -14.57 3.45
CA GLU A 36 -7.31 -14.56 3.13
C GLU A 36 -6.96 -13.45 2.12
N GLU A 37 -7.81 -13.24 1.11
CA GLU A 37 -7.67 -12.15 0.17
C GLU A 37 -7.74 -10.77 0.84
N VAL A 38 -8.72 -10.55 1.72
CA VAL A 38 -8.83 -9.30 2.49
C VAL A 38 -7.59 -9.09 3.35
N LEU A 39 -7.15 -10.11 4.08
CA LEU A 39 -5.93 -10.05 4.90
C LEU A 39 -4.68 -9.73 4.07
N ARG A 40 -4.58 -10.28 2.84
CA ARG A 40 -3.50 -9.99 1.91
C ARG A 40 -3.48 -8.52 1.52
N PHE A 41 -4.61 -7.98 1.08
CA PHE A 41 -4.71 -6.58 0.68
C PHE A 41 -4.37 -5.64 1.83
N LEU A 42 -4.85 -5.94 3.04
CA LEU A 42 -4.57 -5.14 4.23
C LEU A 42 -3.08 -5.17 4.59
N LYS A 43 -2.46 -6.35 4.58
CA LYS A 43 -1.02 -6.50 4.84
C LYS A 43 -0.15 -5.83 3.77
N LEU A 44 -0.54 -5.94 2.50
CA LEU A 44 0.14 -5.24 1.40
C LEU A 44 0.03 -3.72 1.55
N GLY A 45 -1.16 -3.23 1.90
CA GLY A 45 -1.38 -1.81 2.20
C GLY A 45 -0.41 -1.30 3.26
N LEU A 46 -0.22 -2.07 4.34
CA LEU A 46 0.73 -1.75 5.42
C LEU A 46 2.20 -1.81 4.98
N LEU A 47 2.58 -2.74 4.10
CA LEU A 47 3.93 -2.80 3.51
C LEU A 47 4.27 -1.53 2.70
N CYS A 48 3.31 -1.00 1.94
CA CYS A 48 3.51 0.17 1.10
C CYS A 48 3.77 1.46 1.88
N VAL A 49 3.32 1.53 3.13
CA VAL A 49 3.35 2.75 3.96
C VAL A 49 4.40 2.70 5.06
N GLN A 50 5.28 1.70 5.05
CA GLN A 50 6.35 1.52 6.03
C GLN A 50 7.23 2.78 6.18
N GLN A 51 7.66 3.04 7.41
CA GLN A 51 8.50 4.21 7.69
C GLN A 51 9.84 4.13 6.95
N LYS A 52 10.45 2.93 6.93
CA LYS A 52 11.69 2.68 6.19
C LYS A 52 11.37 2.48 4.71
N THR A 53 11.77 3.43 3.88
CA THR A 53 11.51 3.43 2.43
C THR A 53 12.05 2.18 1.72
N GLY A 54 13.22 1.68 2.15
CA GLY A 54 13.83 0.47 1.58
C GLY A 54 13.12 -0.85 1.91
N LEU A 55 12.11 -0.85 2.79
CA LEU A 55 11.28 -2.02 3.06
C LEU A 55 9.97 -2.02 2.25
N ARG A 56 9.59 -0.86 1.68
CA ARG A 56 8.40 -0.76 0.84
C ARG A 56 8.59 -1.59 -0.43
N PRO A 57 7.57 -2.35 -0.86
CA PRO A 57 7.68 -3.12 -2.08
C PRO A 57 7.81 -2.20 -3.30
N TYR A 58 8.57 -2.64 -4.30
CA TYR A 58 8.47 -2.06 -5.63
C TYR A 58 7.05 -2.26 -6.18
N MET A 59 6.59 -1.33 -7.03
CA MET A 59 5.25 -1.43 -7.61
C MET A 59 5.01 -2.73 -8.37
N SER A 60 6.02 -3.24 -9.09
CA SER A 60 5.94 -4.53 -9.77
C SER A 60 5.64 -5.68 -8.78
N LYS A 61 6.34 -5.71 -7.65
CA LYS A 61 6.12 -6.69 -6.59
C LYS A 61 4.74 -6.52 -5.93
N ALA A 62 4.36 -5.29 -5.61
CA ALA A 62 3.03 -5.01 -5.05
C ALA A 62 1.91 -5.50 -5.98
N MET A 63 2.04 -5.26 -7.29
CA MET A 63 1.07 -5.73 -8.29
C MET A 63 1.02 -7.26 -8.38
N LYS A 64 2.18 -7.93 -8.35
CA LYS A 64 2.23 -9.41 -8.33
C LYS A 64 1.51 -9.98 -7.11
N MET A 65 1.69 -9.37 -5.94
CA MET A 65 1.01 -9.76 -4.70
C MET A 65 -0.51 -9.49 -4.74
N MET A 66 -0.95 -8.43 -5.43
CA MET A 66 -2.39 -8.15 -5.61
C MET A 66 -3.04 -9.14 -6.59
N LEU A 67 -2.39 -9.38 -7.73
CA LEU A 67 -2.91 -10.18 -8.83
C LEU A 67 -2.59 -11.68 -8.70
N GLN A 68 -1.92 -12.08 -7.61
CA GLN A 68 -1.50 -13.45 -7.32
C GLN A 68 -0.68 -14.10 -8.44
N CYS A 69 0.13 -13.32 -9.17
CA CYS A 69 0.81 -13.81 -10.37
C CYS A 69 1.99 -14.77 -10.10
N ASP A 70 2.54 -14.84 -8.88
CA ASP A 70 3.66 -15.70 -8.51
C ASP A 70 3.51 -16.22 -7.06
N GLU A 71 3.47 -17.54 -6.85
CA GLU A 71 3.26 -18.16 -5.52
C GLU A 71 4.32 -17.77 -4.48
N ILE A 72 5.58 -17.57 -4.90
CA ILE A 72 6.71 -17.24 -4.02
C ILE A 72 6.51 -15.88 -3.33
N GLU A 73 5.87 -14.92 -4.00
CA GLU A 73 5.65 -13.57 -3.46
C GLU A 73 4.31 -13.45 -2.72
N ASN A 74 3.47 -14.48 -2.78
CA ASN A 74 2.11 -14.47 -2.24
C ASN A 74 2.01 -14.95 -0.78
N ASN A 75 3.10 -15.37 -0.13
CA ASN A 75 3.03 -15.84 1.24
C ASN A 75 2.75 -14.68 2.22
N ILE A 76 1.48 -14.57 2.64
CA ILE A 76 0.95 -13.54 3.53
C ILE A 76 1.48 -13.70 4.97
N HIS A 77 1.95 -14.89 5.36
CA HIS A 77 2.40 -15.20 6.71
C HIS A 77 3.85 -14.79 6.99
N GLU A 78 4.67 -14.64 5.94
CA GLU A 78 6.11 -14.33 6.07
C GLU A 78 6.45 -12.84 5.93
N LEU A 79 5.43 -11.98 5.74
CA LEU A 79 5.64 -10.55 5.53
C LEU A 79 6.13 -9.84 6.80
N GLN A 80 7.35 -9.29 6.74
CA GLN A 80 7.94 -8.48 7.80
C GLN A 80 7.42 -7.04 7.74
N ILE A 81 6.33 -6.76 8.45
CA ILE A 81 5.70 -5.43 8.46
C ILE A 81 6.19 -4.60 9.65
N SER A 82 6.99 -3.57 9.36
CA SER A 82 7.44 -2.55 10.32
C SER A 82 6.43 -1.40 10.49
N LYS A 83 6.60 -0.64 11.57
CA LYS A 83 5.76 0.52 11.89
C LYS A 83 5.72 1.49 10.69
N PRO A 84 4.53 1.98 10.33
CA PRO A 84 4.45 2.78 9.14
C PRO A 84 4.71 4.27 9.41
N GLY A 85 5.06 5.00 8.35
CA GLY A 85 5.59 6.36 8.44
C GLY A 85 4.53 7.38 8.88
N LEU A 86 4.88 8.26 9.81
CA LEU A 86 4.02 9.35 10.26
C LEU A 86 4.67 10.70 9.95
N ILE A 87 3.98 11.53 9.19
CA ILE A 87 4.33 12.94 9.01
C ILE A 87 3.53 13.72 10.04
N THR A 88 4.14 14.02 11.18
CA THR A 88 3.48 14.74 12.29
C THR A 88 3.22 16.21 11.96
N ASN A 89 4.09 16.83 11.17
CA ASN A 89 3.93 18.20 10.69
C ASN A 89 4.47 18.32 9.26
N ILE A 90 3.67 18.89 8.38
CA ILE A 90 4.01 19.06 6.97
C ILE A 90 5.18 20.03 6.81
N MET A 91 5.36 20.97 7.74
CA MET A 91 6.45 21.95 7.72
C MET A 91 7.82 21.33 8.04
N ASP A 92 7.87 20.17 8.68
CA ASP A 92 9.12 19.48 9.04
C ASP A 92 9.69 18.66 7.87
N VAL A 93 8.98 18.61 6.74
CA VAL A 93 9.44 17.91 5.53
C VAL A 93 10.44 18.80 4.79
N LYS A 94 11.74 18.56 5.03
CA LYS A 94 12.82 19.20 4.29
C LYS A 94 12.89 18.65 2.86
N ILE A 95 12.11 19.23 1.95
CA ILE A 95 12.15 18.92 0.52
C ILE A 95 13.50 19.38 -0.02
N GLY A 96 14.40 18.43 -0.25
CA GLY A 96 15.70 18.68 -0.86
C GLY A 96 15.51 19.25 -2.26
N ASN A 97 15.87 20.52 -2.45
CA ASN A 97 15.84 21.20 -3.75
C ASN A 97 16.87 20.55 -4.70
N ARG A 98 16.49 19.47 -5.39
CA ARG A 98 17.25 18.92 -6.52
C ARG A 98 16.90 19.71 -7.78
N ARG A 99 17.36 20.96 -7.84
CA ARG A 99 17.57 21.62 -9.14
C ARG A 99 18.81 20.99 -9.76
N SER A 100 18.60 20.01 -10.63
CA SER A 100 19.57 19.66 -11.67
C SER A 100 18.84 19.70 -12.99
N SER A 101 19.17 20.72 -13.77
CA SER A 101 18.78 20.91 -15.16
C SER A 101 18.95 19.63 -15.96
N SER A 102 17.89 19.17 -16.63
CA SER A 102 17.98 18.35 -17.84
C SER A 102 16.69 18.53 -18.64
N GLN A 103 16.90 18.83 -19.93
CA GLN A 103 15.93 19.29 -20.90
C GLN A 103 14.76 18.31 -21.13
N SER A 104 13.56 18.89 -21.27
CA SER A 104 12.42 18.48 -22.11
C SER A 104 12.27 16.99 -22.50
N PHE A 105 11.27 16.32 -21.93
CA PHE A 105 10.66 15.11 -22.53
C PHE A 105 9.13 15.14 -22.62
N VAL A 106 8.48 16.21 -22.17
CA VAL A 106 7.01 16.33 -22.22
C VAL A 106 6.58 16.94 -23.55
N ARG A 107 6.79 16.24 -24.67
CA ARG A 107 6.17 16.66 -25.94
C ARG A 107 5.73 15.57 -26.90
N MET A 108 5.89 14.29 -26.57
CA MET A 108 5.43 13.23 -27.46
C MET A 108 4.77 12.14 -26.61
N LEU A 109 3.45 12.02 -26.79
CA LEU A 109 2.56 10.88 -26.54
C LEU A 109 1.29 11.29 -25.78
N SER A 110 0.43 12.01 -26.49
CA SER A 110 -1.02 11.89 -26.33
C SER A 110 -1.63 12.00 -27.73
N PRO A 111 -2.17 10.94 -28.32
CA PRO A 111 -2.99 11.05 -29.52
C PRO A 111 -4.29 11.79 -29.17
N PRO A 112 -4.81 12.69 -30.04
CA PRO A 112 -6.12 13.28 -29.82
C PRO A 112 -7.21 12.21 -29.98
N PHE A 113 -8.07 12.08 -28.97
CA PHE A 113 -9.36 11.41 -29.10
C PHE A 113 -10.19 12.16 -30.17
N GLN A 114 -10.60 11.45 -31.22
CA GLN A 114 -11.62 11.92 -32.16
C GLN A 114 -12.90 11.13 -31.90
N THR A 115 -13.98 11.85 -31.59
CA THR A 115 -15.38 11.42 -31.69
C THR A 115 -15.86 11.54 -33.12
#